data_AF-A0A2G5P5Z7-F1
#
_entry.id   AF-A0A2G5P5Z7-F1
#
_cell.length_a   1.000
_cell.length_b   1.000
_cell.length_c   1.000
_cell.angle_alpha   90.00
_cell.angle_beta   90.00
_cell.angle_gamma   90.00
#
_symmetry.space_group_name_H-M   'P 1'
#
loop_
_entity.id
_entity.type
_entity.pdbx_description
1 polymer ?
#
loop_
_entity_poly.entity_id
_entity_poly.type
_entity_poly.pdbx_seq_one_letter_code
_entity_poly.pdbx_strand_id
1 'polypeptide(L)'
;MTGGVDQIPKATTEWTAQPGDARRATLSILRQPALWRRLLAFTTVVAAIAAVVCVVNGSGWVVGSVIFAGAAVVYAAFAVLVSLVCAYVPNRRVLRAGSRWAAGCDDTRIRIDTPASTLVIDRGNIISARPAGALIVLRVRPKQVLGIPTALFADPALQSLID
;
A
#
# COMPACT_ATOMS: atom_id res chain seq x y z
N MET A 1 -39.79 6.93 -10.39
CA MET A 1 -39.16 7.64 -9.25
C MET A 1 -39.61 6.97 -7.97
N THR A 2 -38.86 5.97 -7.49
CA THR A 2 -39.03 5.40 -6.15
C THR A 2 -37.83 5.86 -5.35
N GLY A 3 -38.04 6.86 -4.49
CA GLY A 3 -37.07 7.31 -3.51
C GLY A 3 -36.76 6.17 -2.55
N GLY A 4 -35.76 5.37 -2.87
CA GLY A 4 -35.07 4.58 -1.86
C GLY A 4 -34.36 5.59 -0.98
N VAL A 5 -34.76 5.65 0.30
CA VAL A 5 -34.00 6.36 1.33
C VAL A 5 -32.53 5.98 1.13
N ASP A 6 -31.66 6.97 1.09
CA ASP A 6 -30.22 6.83 0.86
C ASP A 6 -29.58 6.09 2.06
N GLN A 7 -29.93 4.82 2.23
CA GLN A 7 -29.58 4.01 3.38
C GLN A 7 -28.16 3.52 3.21
N ILE A 8 -27.37 3.78 4.24
CA ILE A 8 -26.02 3.25 4.33
C ILE A 8 -26.14 1.72 4.49
N PRO A 9 -25.41 0.92 3.69
CA PRO A 9 -25.42 -0.54 3.80
C PRO A 9 -25.18 -1.00 5.24
N LYS A 10 -25.85 -2.09 5.66
CA LYS A 10 -25.59 -2.68 6.97
C LYS A 10 -24.21 -3.35 6.98
N ALA A 11 -23.50 -3.26 8.10
CA ALA A 11 -22.26 -4.01 8.27
C ALA A 11 -22.57 -5.52 8.32
N THR A 12 -21.95 -6.28 7.43
CA THR A 12 -22.07 -7.73 7.31
C THR A 12 -20.87 -8.45 7.93
N THR A 13 -19.69 -7.84 7.83
CA THR A 13 -18.44 -8.44 8.31
C THR A 13 -17.74 -7.48 9.25
N GLU A 14 -17.38 -7.95 10.43
CA GLU A 14 -16.59 -7.20 11.40
C GLU A 14 -15.22 -7.86 11.59
N TRP A 15 -14.20 -7.02 11.74
CA TRP A 15 -12.85 -7.46 12.04
C TRP A 15 -12.24 -6.56 13.11
N THR A 16 -11.50 -7.17 14.04
CA THR A 16 -10.81 -6.44 15.10
C THR A 16 -9.31 -6.65 14.97
N ALA A 17 -8.56 -5.54 14.96
CA ALA A 17 -7.12 -5.60 14.82
C ALA A 17 -6.48 -6.23 16.06
N GLN A 18 -5.60 -7.20 15.81
CA GLN A 18 -4.86 -7.92 16.84
C GLN A 18 -3.50 -7.27 17.10
N PRO A 19 -2.89 -7.56 18.27
CA PRO A 19 -1.51 -7.18 18.52
C PRO A 19 -0.57 -7.69 17.41
N GLY A 20 0.13 -6.78 16.75
CA GLY A 20 1.12 -7.09 15.71
C GLY A 20 0.64 -6.92 14.27
N ASP A 21 -0.65 -6.68 14.02
CA ASP A 21 -1.16 -6.51 12.64
C ASP A 21 -0.62 -5.24 11.98
N ALA A 22 -0.48 -4.14 12.71
CA ALA A 22 0.21 -2.95 12.21
C ALA A 22 1.64 -3.23 11.74
N ARG A 23 2.38 -4.09 12.46
CA ARG A 23 3.75 -4.49 12.09
C ARG A 23 3.74 -5.38 10.85
N ARG A 24 2.83 -6.36 10.78
CA ARG A 24 2.68 -7.26 9.61
C ARG A 24 2.30 -6.50 8.35
N ALA A 25 1.37 -5.54 8.44
CA ALA A 25 0.98 -4.67 7.34
C ALA A 25 2.11 -3.72 6.90
N THR A 26 2.96 -3.27 7.82
CA THR A 26 4.12 -2.45 7.46
C THR A 26 5.18 -3.27 6.75
N LEU A 27 5.48 -4.47 7.25
CA LEU A 27 6.47 -5.36 6.65
C LEU A 27 6.02 -5.93 5.30
N SER A 28 4.72 -5.99 5.02
CA SER A 28 4.24 -6.48 3.73
C SER A 28 4.63 -5.59 2.55
N ILE A 29 5.01 -4.33 2.80
CA ILE A 29 5.57 -3.45 1.76
C ILE A 29 6.89 -3.99 1.20
N LEU A 30 7.70 -4.65 2.04
CA LEU A 30 8.94 -5.30 1.58
C LEU A 30 8.66 -6.46 0.62
N ARG A 31 7.45 -7.01 0.62
CA ARG A 31 7.03 -8.07 -0.32
C ARG A 31 6.49 -7.51 -1.64
N GLN A 32 6.36 -6.19 -1.78
CA GLN A 32 5.82 -5.59 -3.00
C GLN A 32 6.89 -5.56 -4.11
N PRO A 33 6.68 -6.25 -5.25
CA PRO A 33 7.66 -6.29 -6.33
C PRO A 33 7.87 -4.91 -6.98
N ALA A 34 6.88 -4.02 -6.90
CA ALA A 34 6.99 -2.66 -7.41
C ALA A 34 8.05 -1.83 -6.67
N LEU A 35 8.22 -2.03 -5.36
CA LEU A 35 9.25 -1.36 -4.57
C LEU A 35 10.64 -1.74 -5.09
N TRP A 36 10.90 -3.05 -5.23
CA TRP A 36 12.16 -3.59 -5.73
C TRP A 36 12.42 -3.19 -7.18
N ARG A 37 11.39 -3.18 -8.04
CA ARG A 37 11.53 -2.74 -9.42
C ARG A 37 11.96 -1.28 -9.52
N ARG A 38 11.39 -0.39 -8.69
CA ARG A 38 11.79 1.02 -8.64
C ARG A 38 13.21 1.19 -8.11
N LEU A 39 13.57 0.43 -7.06
CA LEU A 39 14.92 0.41 -6.51
C LEU A 39 15.94 0.00 -7.58
N LEU A 40 15.68 -1.09 -8.29
CA LEU A 40 16.53 -1.62 -9.36
C LEU A 40 16.63 -0.67 -10.57
N ALA A 41 15.52 -0.05 -10.97
CA ALA A 41 15.53 0.94 -12.05
C ALA A 41 16.38 2.17 -11.67
N PHE A 42 16.28 2.61 -10.42
CA PHE A 42 17.10 3.72 -9.95
C PHE A 42 18.59 3.35 -9.87
N THR A 43 18.93 2.20 -9.28
CA THR A 43 20.33 1.78 -9.16
C THR A 43 20.97 1.56 -10.53
N THR A 44 20.23 1.04 -11.52
CA THR A 44 20.73 0.90 -12.90
C THR A 44 20.99 2.25 -13.57
N VAL A 45 20.11 3.24 -13.42
CA VAL A 45 20.32 4.59 -13.96
C VAL A 45 21.56 5.24 -13.34
N VAL A 46 21.70 5.20 -12.02
CA VAL A 46 22.88 5.81 -11.37
C VAL A 46 24.16 5.04 -11.71
N ALA A 47 24.10 3.71 -11.85
CA ALA A 47 25.25 2.90 -12.29
C ALA A 47 25.71 3.29 -13.69
N ALA A 48 24.76 3.52 -14.62
CA ALA A 48 25.08 3.96 -15.97
C ALA A 48 25.76 5.33 -15.97
N ILE A 49 25.27 6.28 -15.17
CA ILE A 49 25.89 7.60 -15.02
C ILE A 49 27.32 7.48 -14.47
N ALA A 50 27.52 6.68 -13.42
CA ALA A 50 28.83 6.46 -12.83
C ALA A 50 29.82 5.83 -13.83
N ALA A 51 29.36 4.85 -14.62
CA ALA A 51 30.16 4.22 -15.67
C ALA A 51 30.63 5.24 -16.71
N VAL A 52 29.73 6.12 -17.19
CA VAL A 52 30.08 7.19 -18.15
C VAL A 52 31.13 8.14 -17.57
N VAL A 53 30.94 8.60 -16.32
CA VAL A 53 31.90 9.49 -15.66
C VAL A 53 33.28 8.83 -15.48
N CYS A 54 33.31 7.52 -15.22
CA CYS A 54 34.56 6.78 -15.09
C CYS A 54 35.27 6.55 -16.44
N VAL A 55 34.54 6.30 -17.53
CA VAL A 55 35.12 6.21 -18.89
C VAL A 55 35.81 7.53 -19.26
N VAL A 56 35.16 8.67 -19.01
CA VAL A 56 35.64 9.99 -19.41
C VAL A 56 36.88 10.44 -18.64
N ASN A 57 37.00 10.08 -17.35
CA ASN A 57 38.08 10.55 -16.48
C ASN A 57 39.32 9.63 -16.43
N GLY A 58 39.39 8.59 -17.27
CA GLY A 58 40.63 7.87 -17.60
C GLY A 58 41.26 6.97 -16.54
N SER A 59 41.10 7.20 -15.23
CA SER A 59 41.60 6.29 -14.19
C SER A 59 41.07 6.68 -12.81
N GLY A 60 39.95 6.05 -12.42
CA GLY A 60 39.36 6.16 -11.09
C GLY A 60 38.31 5.09 -10.81
N TRP A 61 38.21 4.08 -11.68
CA TRP A 61 37.10 3.11 -11.71
C TRP A 61 36.90 2.36 -10.40
N VAL A 62 38.00 2.01 -9.70
CA VAL A 62 37.91 1.30 -8.42
C VAL A 62 37.32 2.21 -7.34
N VAL A 63 37.84 3.44 -7.21
CA VAL A 63 37.36 4.42 -6.23
C VAL A 63 35.91 4.85 -6.55
N GLY A 64 35.61 5.10 -7.82
CA GLY A 64 34.26 5.42 -8.29
C GLY A 64 33.27 4.29 -8.04
N SER A 65 33.67 3.03 -8.27
CA SER A 65 32.83 1.85 -7.99
C SER A 65 32.57 1.66 -6.50
N VAL A 66 33.57 1.89 -5.64
CA VAL A 66 33.40 1.78 -4.18
C VAL A 66 32.49 2.88 -3.64
N ILE A 67 32.69 4.13 -4.06
CA ILE A 67 31.81 5.25 -3.68
C ILE A 67 30.39 5.01 -4.18
N PHE A 68 30.24 4.56 -5.43
CA PHE A 68 28.95 4.24 -6.01
C PHE A 68 28.24 3.10 -5.26
N ALA A 69 28.92 1.99 -5.02
CA ALA A 69 28.37 0.86 -4.28
C ALA A 69 27.95 1.29 -2.87
N GLY A 70 28.80 2.07 -2.18
CA GLY A 70 28.48 2.63 -0.87
C GLY A 70 27.25 3.53 -0.90
N ALA A 71 27.19 4.49 -1.83
CA ALA A 71 26.05 5.40 -1.99
C ALA A 71 24.77 4.65 -2.36
N ALA A 72 24.84 3.64 -3.23
CA ALA A 72 23.70 2.83 -3.63
C ALA A 72 23.15 2.02 -2.44
N VAL A 73 24.01 1.44 -1.61
CA VAL A 73 23.62 0.72 -0.39
C VAL A 73 22.97 1.66 0.62
N VAL A 74 23.59 2.82 0.88
CA VAL A 74 23.05 3.83 1.80
C VAL A 74 21.69 4.34 1.32
N TYR A 75 21.56 4.65 0.04
CA TYR A 75 20.30 5.09 -0.55
C TYR A 75 19.23 4.00 -0.49
N ALA A 76 19.59 2.74 -0.78
CA ALA A 76 18.64 1.64 -0.70
C ALA A 76 18.14 1.43 0.74
N ALA A 77 19.04 1.47 1.71
CA ALA A 77 18.68 1.40 3.13
C ALA A 77 17.78 2.57 3.53
N PHE A 78 18.10 3.79 3.10
CA PHE A 78 17.29 4.98 3.36
C PHE A 78 15.90 4.88 2.74
N ALA A 79 15.80 4.48 1.46
CA ALA A 79 14.52 4.34 0.76
C ALA A 79 13.61 3.28 1.42
N VAL A 80 14.20 2.15 1.85
CA VAL A 80 13.48 1.12 2.61
C VAL A 80 13.00 1.67 3.95
N LEU A 81 13.87 2.36 4.70
CA LEU A 81 13.54 2.92 6.01
C LEU A 81 12.43 3.97 5.91
N VAL A 82 12.54 4.91 4.96
CA VAL A 82 11.50 5.92 4.70
C VAL A 82 10.17 5.26 4.32
N SER A 83 10.21 4.26 3.43
CA SER A 83 8.99 3.54 3.04
C SER A 83 8.32 2.83 4.23
N LEU A 84 9.13 2.20 5.09
CA LEU A 84 8.64 1.57 6.32
C LEU A 84 8.05 2.60 7.28
N VAL A 85 8.70 3.76 7.48
CA VAL A 85 8.19 4.83 8.37
C VAL A 85 6.89 5.41 7.84
N CYS A 86 6.85 5.78 6.55
CA CYS A 86 5.67 6.33 5.88
C CYS A 86 4.46 5.38 5.95
N ALA A 87 4.68 4.08 6.00
CA ALA A 87 3.62 3.10 6.18
C ALA A 87 3.30 2.79 7.64
N TYR A 88 4.32 2.76 8.50
CA TYR A 88 4.17 2.43 9.92
C TYR A 88 3.30 3.46 10.63
N VAL A 89 3.50 4.75 10.37
CA VAL A 89 2.75 5.84 11.01
C VAL A 89 1.22 5.72 10.78
N PRO A 90 0.72 5.64 9.53
CA PRO A 90 -0.70 5.44 9.29
C PRO A 90 -1.18 4.05 9.76
N ASN A 91 -0.43 2.97 9.50
CA ASN A 91 -0.84 1.63 9.91
C ASN A 91 -1.00 1.52 11.43
N ARG A 92 -0.13 2.17 12.21
CA ARG A 92 -0.23 2.16 13.68
C ARG A 92 -1.48 2.90 14.18
N ARG A 93 -1.95 3.92 13.46
CA ARG A 93 -3.17 4.66 13.82
C ARG A 93 -4.42 3.86 13.52
N VAL A 94 -4.47 3.18 12.37
CA VAL A 94 -5.69 2.51 11.90
C VAL A 94 -5.74 1.01 12.25
N LEU A 95 -4.61 0.38 12.59
CA LEU A 95 -4.50 -1.04 12.99
C LEU A 95 -3.96 -1.18 14.42
N ARG A 96 -4.26 -0.22 15.30
CA ARG A 96 -3.93 -0.34 16.73
C ARG A 96 -4.72 -1.52 17.31
N ALA A 97 -4.10 -2.33 18.17
CA ALA A 97 -4.80 -3.46 18.80
C ALA A 97 -6.13 -2.99 19.45
N GLY A 98 -7.21 -3.71 19.15
CA GLY A 98 -8.58 -3.36 19.56
C GLY A 98 -9.32 -2.42 18.61
N SER A 99 -8.68 -1.93 17.54
CA SER A 99 -9.35 -1.12 16.54
C SER A 99 -10.36 -1.96 15.76
N ARG A 100 -11.61 -1.53 15.72
CA ARG A 100 -12.69 -2.23 15.02
C ARG A 100 -12.81 -1.71 13.60
N TRP A 101 -12.96 -2.65 12.70
CA TRP A 101 -13.31 -2.42 11.32
C TRP A 101 -14.60 -3.17 11.03
N ALA A 102 -15.43 -2.59 10.19
CA ALA A 102 -16.56 -3.30 9.65
C ALA A 102 -16.67 -3.02 8.17
N ALA A 103 -17.23 -3.96 7.43
CA ALA A 103 -17.57 -3.78 6.04
C ALA A 103 -18.99 -4.27 5.81
N GLY A 104 -19.67 -3.62 4.87
CA GLY A 104 -21.03 -3.91 4.47
C GLY A 104 -21.19 -3.60 2.99
N CYS A 105 -22.05 -4.34 2.31
CA CYS A 105 -22.20 -4.17 0.88
C CYS A 105 -23.64 -4.35 0.42
N ASP A 106 -24.08 -3.45 -0.46
CA ASP A 106 -25.33 -3.54 -1.20
C ASP A 106 -25.02 -3.63 -2.72
N ASP A 107 -26.07 -3.65 -3.55
CA ASP A 107 -25.98 -3.76 -5.01
C ASP A 107 -25.25 -2.57 -5.67
N THR A 108 -25.29 -1.39 -5.03
CA THR A 108 -24.73 -0.14 -5.61
C THR A 108 -23.61 0.47 -4.76
N ARG A 109 -23.53 0.15 -3.47
CA ARG A 109 -22.63 0.82 -2.52
C ARG A 109 -21.91 -0.17 -1.62
N ILE A 110 -20.72 0.23 -1.20
CA ILE A 110 -19.88 -0.47 -0.23
C ILE A 110 -19.65 0.46 0.94
N ARG A 111 -19.97 -0.03 2.14
CA ARG A 111 -19.62 0.61 3.40
C ARG A 111 -18.36 -0.01 3.97
N ILE A 112 -17.43 0.82 4.41
CA ILE A 112 -16.25 0.41 5.17
C ILE A 112 -16.15 1.32 6.38
N ASP A 113 -16.40 0.77 7.55
CA ASP A 113 -16.16 1.43 8.82
C ASP A 113 -14.70 1.22 9.20
N THR A 114 -13.98 2.33 9.25
CA THR A 114 -12.62 2.39 9.79
C THR A 114 -12.67 2.98 11.20
N PRO A 115 -11.66 2.73 12.04
CA PRO A 115 -11.56 3.34 13.36
C PRO A 115 -11.58 4.89 13.37
N ALA A 116 -11.28 5.51 12.23
CA ALA A 116 -11.26 6.96 12.08
C ALA A 116 -12.54 7.53 11.43
N SER A 117 -13.23 6.75 10.61
CA SER A 117 -14.35 7.23 9.79
C SER A 117 -15.13 6.10 9.13
N THR A 118 -16.41 6.33 8.86
CA THR A 118 -17.23 5.50 7.97
C THR A 118 -17.09 6.00 6.53
N LEU A 119 -16.67 5.11 5.63
CA LEU A 119 -16.54 5.38 4.21
C LEU A 119 -17.67 4.67 3.47
N VAL A 120 -18.41 5.42 2.64
CA VAL A 120 -19.42 4.85 1.73
C VAL A 120 -18.96 5.11 0.32
N ILE A 121 -18.72 4.04 -0.42
CA ILE A 121 -18.12 4.03 -1.75
C ILE A 121 -19.15 3.50 -2.73
N ASP A 122 -19.43 4.24 -3.79
CA ASP A 122 -20.22 3.73 -4.91
C ASP A 122 -19.40 2.69 -5.68
N ARG A 123 -20.00 1.52 -5.95
CA ARG A 123 -19.36 0.44 -6.73
C ARG A 123 -18.92 0.93 -8.11
N GLY A 124 -19.70 1.81 -8.75
CA GLY A 124 -19.36 2.38 -10.06
C GLY A 124 -18.11 3.27 -10.06
N ASN A 125 -17.64 3.70 -8.89
CA ASN A 125 -16.44 4.52 -8.72
C ASN A 125 -15.18 3.70 -8.42
N ILE A 126 -15.30 2.39 -8.23
CA ILE A 126 -14.15 1.51 -7.97
C ILE A 126 -13.39 1.30 -9.27
N ILE A 127 -12.10 1.63 -9.26
CA ILE A 127 -11.21 1.48 -10.41
C ILE A 127 -10.53 0.10 -10.37
N SER A 128 -10.08 -0.33 -9.19
CA SER A 128 -9.38 -1.61 -9.01
C SER A 128 -9.27 -1.95 -7.52
N ALA A 129 -9.31 -3.23 -7.16
CA ALA A 129 -8.87 -3.71 -5.85
C ALA A 129 -7.75 -4.73 -6.03
N ARG A 130 -6.59 -4.47 -5.40
CA ARG A 130 -5.41 -5.35 -5.55
C ARG A 130 -4.85 -5.80 -4.21
N PRO A 131 -4.47 -7.07 -4.05
CA PRO A 131 -3.82 -7.54 -2.84
C PRO A 131 -2.42 -6.94 -2.71
N ALA A 132 -2.11 -6.44 -1.52
CA ALA A 132 -0.84 -5.80 -1.16
C ALA A 132 -0.31 -6.38 0.17
N GLY A 133 -0.29 -7.71 0.25
CA GLY A 133 0.10 -8.45 1.45
C GLY A 133 -1.03 -8.53 2.47
N ALA A 134 -0.88 -7.90 3.64
CA ALA A 134 -1.91 -7.92 4.69
C ALA A 134 -3.06 -6.91 4.46
N LEU A 135 -2.95 -6.08 3.42
CA LEU A 135 -3.93 -5.09 3.02
C LEU A 135 -4.31 -5.31 1.56
N ILE A 136 -5.54 -4.96 1.20
CA ILE A 136 -5.99 -4.79 -0.19
C ILE A 136 -6.04 -3.29 -0.46
N VAL A 137 -5.37 -2.88 -1.54
CA VAL A 137 -5.36 -1.50 -2.00
C VAL A 137 -6.54 -1.31 -2.94
N LEU A 138 -7.54 -0.60 -2.46
CA LEU A 138 -8.71 -0.20 -3.22
C LEU A 138 -8.50 1.20 -3.80
N ARG A 139 -8.59 1.32 -5.13
CA ARG A 139 -8.50 2.60 -5.82
C ARG A 139 -9.90 3.03 -6.26
N VAL A 140 -10.30 4.23 -5.86
CA VAL A 140 -11.64 4.78 -6.06
C VAL A 140 -11.55 6.18 -6.70
N ARG A 141 -12.46 6.48 -7.63
CA ARG A 141 -12.61 7.84 -8.21
C ARG A 141 -13.09 8.84 -7.14
N PRO A 142 -12.72 10.12 -7.24
CA PRO A 142 -11.89 10.71 -8.30
C PRO A 142 -10.37 10.54 -8.09
N LYS A 143 -9.87 10.19 -6.89
CA LYS A 143 -8.42 10.04 -6.62
C LYS A 143 -8.09 9.39 -5.26
N GLN A 144 -8.97 8.56 -4.72
CA GLN A 144 -8.81 7.98 -3.40
C GLN A 144 -8.13 6.60 -3.47
N VAL A 145 -7.17 6.35 -2.58
CA VAL A 145 -6.51 5.06 -2.43
C VAL A 145 -6.63 4.64 -0.97
N LEU A 146 -7.25 3.49 -0.73
CA LEU A 146 -7.56 2.97 0.59
C LEU A 146 -6.85 1.64 0.81
N GLY A 147 -6.17 1.49 1.95
CA GLY A 147 -5.63 0.22 2.40
C GLY A 147 -6.62 -0.44 3.36
N ILE A 148 -7.26 -1.52 2.93
CA ILE A 148 -8.30 -2.22 3.69
C ILE A 148 -7.73 -3.56 4.17
N PRO A 149 -7.93 -3.98 5.43
CA PRO A 149 -7.54 -5.30 5.90
C PRO A 149 -8.07 -6.42 5.02
N THR A 150 -7.21 -7.37 4.64
CA THR A 150 -7.62 -8.54 3.83
C THR A 150 -8.72 -9.36 4.51
N ALA A 151 -8.77 -9.36 5.84
CA ALA A 151 -9.79 -10.06 6.61
C ALA A 151 -11.22 -9.57 6.34
N LEU A 152 -11.40 -8.31 5.95
CA LEU A 152 -12.72 -7.76 5.59
C LEU A 152 -13.21 -8.27 4.22
N PHE A 153 -12.31 -8.78 3.38
CA PHE A 153 -12.65 -9.39 2.09
C PHE A 153 -13.01 -10.88 2.20
N ALA A 154 -13.23 -11.39 3.42
CA ALA A 154 -13.88 -12.67 3.63
C ALA A 154 -15.36 -12.65 3.19
N ASP A 155 -15.97 -11.46 3.08
CA ASP A 155 -17.29 -11.29 2.49
C ASP A 155 -17.23 -11.58 0.97
N PRO A 156 -18.03 -12.52 0.44
CA PRO A 156 -18.07 -12.83 -0.99
C PRO A 156 -18.32 -11.61 -1.87
N ALA A 157 -19.11 -10.65 -1.38
CA ALA A 157 -19.44 -9.43 -2.12
C ALA A 157 -18.20 -8.54 -2.32
N LEU A 158 -17.30 -8.50 -1.34
CA LEU A 158 -16.03 -7.77 -1.42
C LEU A 158 -14.97 -8.58 -2.17
N GLN A 159 -14.95 -9.90 -1.98
CA GLN A 159 -14.03 -10.80 -2.68
C GLN A 159 -14.16 -10.70 -4.20
N SER A 160 -15.39 -10.49 -4.71
CA SER A 160 -15.67 -10.28 -6.13
C SER A 160 -14.98 -9.06 -6.76
N LEU A 161 -14.44 -8.14 -5.95
CA LEU A 161 -13.78 -6.92 -6.41
C LEU A 161 -12.26 -7.10 -6.60
N ILE A 162 -11.70 -8.22 -6.13
CA ILE A 162 -10.27 -8.49 -6.21
C ILE A 162 -9.95 -8.98 -7.63
N ASP A 163 -9.08 -8.26 -8.33
CA ASP A 163 -8.51 -8.66 -9.63
C ASP A 163 -7.48 -9.80 -9.48
#